data_AF-A0A7C4SPB2-F1
#
_entry.id   AF-A0A7C4SPB2-F1
#
_cell.length_a   1.000
_cell.length_b   1.000
_cell.length_c   1.000
_cell.angle_alpha   90.00
_cell.angle_beta   90.00
_cell.angle_gamma   90.00
#
_symmetry.space_group_name_H-M   'P 1'
#
loop_
_entity.id
_entity.type
_entity.pdbx_description
1 polymer ?
#
loop_
_entity_poly.entity_id
_entity_poly.type
_entity_poly.pdbx_seq_one_letter_code
_entity_poly.pdbx_strand_id
1 'polypeptide(L)'
;MVPTQCTYCNSVNVVWDYERGCIVCGDCGTVIDLIYQPHTPFNLQEDWMIRRSRGVDHGISLSKHTRMYLKLVRKASEYGLVVDNEVFKEYSLGRSPLVKVFKKPNVDLDKFASDEYVRLVLDLMVKYPRLASRTDRAKVALAKIALSSLLDEELDVKKLSRELNISEVHIRRLYKAVVSEFGFLDEVRKSLLNSFAKEVRYVSS
;
A
#
# COMPACT_ATOMS: atom_id res chain seq x y z
N MET A 1 22.86 9.59 25.29
CA MET A 1 22.22 9.27 26.58
C MET A 1 21.47 10.50 27.01
N VAL A 2 20.17 10.39 27.31
CA VAL A 2 19.35 11.54 27.72
C VAL A 2 19.67 11.86 29.19
N PRO A 3 20.03 13.11 29.53
CA PRO A 3 20.29 13.49 30.92
C PRO A 3 19.00 13.46 31.74
N THR A 4 19.00 12.69 32.83
CA THR A 4 17.86 12.50 33.74
C THR A 4 17.83 13.49 34.91
N GLN A 5 18.84 14.35 35.03
CA GLN A 5 18.95 15.35 36.10
C GLN A 5 19.70 16.59 35.61
N CYS A 6 19.35 17.75 36.17
CA CYS A 6 20.05 19.01 35.91
C CYS A 6 21.43 19.01 36.58
N THR A 7 22.48 19.34 35.83
CA THR A 7 23.86 19.41 36.35
C THR A 7 24.14 20.58 37.29
N TYR A 8 23.26 21.58 37.34
CA TYR A 8 23.46 22.80 38.12
C TYR A 8 22.70 22.78 39.46
N CYS A 9 21.44 22.36 39.46
CA CYS A 9 20.61 22.32 40.68
C CYS A 9 20.27 20.90 41.14
N ASN A 10 20.73 19.86 40.44
CA ASN A 10 20.40 18.44 40.69
C ASN A 10 18.90 18.12 40.70
N SER A 11 18.06 19.00 40.16
CA SER A 11 16.64 18.69 40.00
C SER A 11 16.40 17.63 38.93
N VAL A 12 15.41 16.79 39.19
CA VAL A 12 14.89 15.76 38.27
C VAL A 12 13.79 16.34 37.36
N ASN A 13 13.34 17.58 37.63
CA ASN A 13 12.31 18.26 36.85
C ASN A 13 12.91 18.77 35.53
N VAL A 14 12.93 17.89 34.53
CA VAL A 14 13.45 18.17 33.19
C VAL A 14 12.30 18.27 32.20
N VAL A 15 12.13 19.45 31.61
CA VAL A 15 11.06 19.78 30.67
C VAL A 15 11.62 19.86 29.25
N TRP A 16 10.91 19.24 28.32
CA TRP A 16 11.25 19.25 26.91
C TRP A 16 10.48 20.38 26.23
N ASP A 17 11.19 21.44 25.84
CA ASP A 17 10.61 22.53 25.07
C ASP A 17 10.83 22.23 23.58
N TYR A 18 9.82 21.61 22.96
CA TYR A 18 9.84 21.27 21.55
C TYR A 18 9.72 22.51 20.64
N GLU A 19 9.13 23.60 21.12
CA GLU A 19 9.04 24.86 20.35
C GLU A 19 10.42 25.50 20.19
N ARG A 20 11.23 25.43 21.24
CA ARG A 20 12.60 25.98 21.26
C ARG A 20 13.68 24.94 20.92
N GLY A 21 13.31 23.67 20.86
CA GLY A 21 14.21 22.57 20.55
C GLY A 21 15.27 22.34 21.62
N CYS A 22 14.95 22.55 22.89
CA CYS A 22 15.87 22.39 24.00
C CYS A 22 15.27 21.62 25.18
N ILE A 23 16.15 21.01 25.96
CA ILE A 23 15.84 20.34 27.21
C ILE A 23 16.21 21.30 28.33
N VAL A 24 15.24 21.70 29.14
CA VAL A 24 15.40 22.75 30.17
C VAL A 24 15.03 22.19 31.54
N CYS A 25 15.74 22.61 32.58
CA CYS A 25 15.30 22.33 33.94
C CYS A 25 14.11 23.22 34.31
N GLY A 26 13.01 22.62 34.74
CA GLY A 26 11.80 23.34 35.17
C GLY A 26 11.99 24.20 36.42
N ASP A 27 12.98 23.88 37.26
CA ASP A 27 13.14 24.57 38.55
C ASP A 27 14.13 25.73 38.50
N CYS A 28 15.24 25.60 37.75
CA CYS A 28 16.26 26.65 37.66
C CYS A 28 16.37 27.29 36.27
N GLY A 29 15.59 26.81 35.29
CA GLY A 29 15.57 27.35 33.92
C GLY A 29 16.83 27.08 33.10
N THR A 30 17.74 26.23 33.59
CA THR A 30 18.99 25.95 32.87
C THR A 30 18.74 25.03 31.67
N VAL A 31 19.27 25.41 30.51
CA VAL A 31 19.26 24.57 29.31
C VAL A 31 20.30 23.46 29.48
N ILE A 32 19.84 22.22 29.56
CA ILE A 32 20.65 21.02 29.79
C ILE A 32 21.23 20.52 28.47
N ASP A 33 20.41 20.48 27.41
CA ASP A 33 20.82 19.99 26.10
C ASP A 33 19.94 20.59 24.98
N LEU A 34 20.38 20.45 23.73
CA LEU A 34 19.60 20.83 22.54
C LEU A 34 19.07 19.57 21.86
N ILE A 35 17.78 19.57 21.55
CA ILE A 35 17.09 18.48 20.83
C ILE A 35 17.58 18.43 19.37
N TYR A 36 17.99 19.57 18.82
CA TYR A 36 18.54 19.69 17.47
C TYR A 36 19.98 20.17 17.54
N GLN A 37 20.92 19.37 17.03
CA GLN A 37 22.27 19.86 16.75
C GLN A 37 22.25 20.59 15.40
N PRO A 38 22.52 21.90 15.35
CA PRO A 38 22.72 22.56 14.08
C PRO A 38 23.98 21.96 13.43
N HIS A 39 23.87 21.53 12.17
CA HIS A 39 25.05 21.24 11.35
C HIS A 39 25.74 22.56 11.03
N THR A 40 26.57 23.05 11.95
CA THR A 40 27.57 24.07 11.63
C THR A 40 28.69 23.39 10.85
N PRO A 41 29.03 23.84 9.63
CA PRO A 41 30.33 23.49 9.07
C PRO A 41 31.40 24.03 10.03
N PHE A 42 32.31 23.16 10.44
CA PHE A 42 33.51 23.52 11.21
C PHE A 42 34.21 24.69 10.52
N ASN A 43 34.08 25.88 11.08
CA ASN A 43 35.00 27.01 11.08
C ASN A 43 34.20 28.27 11.45
N LEU A 44 34.40 28.76 12.68
CA LEU A 44 34.76 30.14 12.96
C LEU A 44 34.76 30.33 14.49
N GLN A 45 35.99 30.47 14.99
CA GLN A 45 36.31 31.05 16.27
C GLN A 45 35.71 32.47 16.34
N GLU A 46 35.01 32.74 17.43
CA GLU A 46 34.74 34.08 17.99
C GLU A 46 34.16 35.14 17.05
N ASP A 47 32.82 35.21 16.96
CA ASP A 47 32.12 36.48 16.67
C ASP A 47 30.67 36.44 17.19
N TRP A 48 30.56 36.22 18.50
CA TRP A 48 29.33 36.29 19.26
C TRP A 48 29.06 37.75 19.65
N MET A 49 28.61 38.55 18.69
CA MET A 49 27.70 39.68 18.96
C MET A 49 27.22 40.37 17.67
N ILE A 50 25.89 40.36 17.49
CA ILE A 50 25.14 41.45 16.86
C ILE A 50 25.39 41.65 15.37
N ARG A 51 24.96 40.73 14.50
CA ARG A 51 24.54 41.12 13.14
C ARG A 51 23.31 40.34 12.66
N ARG A 52 22.15 40.93 12.96
CA ARG A 52 20.92 40.95 12.15
C ARG A 52 20.52 39.63 11.50
N SER A 53 19.53 39.01 12.12
CA SER A 53 18.24 38.64 11.52
C SER A 53 18.01 39.22 10.11
N ARG A 54 18.62 38.59 9.11
CA ARG A 54 18.10 38.56 7.75
C ARG A 54 17.74 37.11 7.52
N GLY A 55 16.45 36.86 7.35
CA GLY A 55 15.89 35.52 7.17
C GLY A 55 16.70 34.77 6.13
N VAL A 56 17.52 33.84 6.59
CA VAL A 56 17.92 32.71 5.78
C VAL A 56 16.83 31.71 6.06
N ASP A 57 15.81 31.69 5.21
CA ASP A 57 14.92 30.54 5.10
C ASP A 57 15.84 29.31 4.98
N HIS A 58 16.08 28.63 6.09
CA HIS A 58 16.65 27.30 6.08
C HIS A 58 15.50 26.41 5.62
N GLY A 59 15.14 26.56 4.33
CA GLY A 59 14.07 25.82 3.70
C GLY A 59 14.31 24.36 3.99
N ILE A 60 13.37 23.75 4.70
CA ILE A 60 13.43 22.34 5.10
C ILE A 60 13.56 21.53 3.81
N SER A 61 14.79 21.13 3.50
CA SER A 61 15.11 20.44 2.27
C SER A 61 14.79 18.97 2.46
N LEU A 62 13.88 18.45 1.65
CA LEU A 62 13.55 17.03 1.69
C LEU A 62 14.80 16.18 1.54
N SER A 63 14.92 15.15 2.37
CA SER A 63 16.00 14.17 2.29
C SER A 63 16.12 13.60 0.87
N LYS A 64 17.32 13.18 0.48
CA LYS A 64 17.57 12.55 -0.83
C LYS A 64 16.59 11.39 -1.09
N HIS A 65 16.35 10.55 -0.08
CA HIS A 65 15.45 9.40 -0.17
C HIS A 65 13.99 9.84 -0.31
N THR A 66 13.55 10.85 0.44
CA THR A 66 12.19 11.40 0.33
C THR A 66 11.94 12.00 -1.05
N ARG A 67 12.90 12.78 -1.57
CA ARG A 67 12.82 13.38 -2.91
C ARG A 67 12.77 12.30 -4.00
N MET A 68 13.55 11.24 -3.83
CA MET A 68 13.55 10.08 -4.74
C MET A 68 12.21 9.34 -4.69
N TYR A 69 11.69 9.04 -3.50
CA TYR A 69 10.40 8.40 -3.31
C TYR A 69 9.27 9.19 -3.98
N LEU A 70 9.18 10.50 -3.73
CA LEU A 70 8.14 11.35 -4.32
C LEU A 70 8.22 11.40 -5.85
N LYS A 71 9.43 11.41 -6.43
CA LYS A 71 9.62 11.30 -7.88
C LYS A 71 9.09 9.96 -8.41
N LEU A 72 9.37 8.85 -7.72
CA LEU A 72 8.87 7.53 -8.10
C LEU A 72 7.36 7.44 -7.95
N VAL A 73 6.77 7.99 -6.89
CA VAL A 73 5.31 8.02 -6.70
C VAL A 73 4.63 8.80 -7.81
N ARG A 74 5.11 9.99 -8.16
CA ARG A 74 4.60 10.75 -9.32
C ARG A 74 4.65 9.93 -10.59
N LYS A 75 5.82 9.38 -10.91
CA LYS A 75 5.99 8.55 -12.11
C LYS A 75 5.11 7.31 -12.08
N ALA A 76 4.95 6.65 -10.94
CA ALA A 76 4.09 5.48 -10.80
C ALA A 76 2.63 5.83 -11.09
N SER A 77 2.15 6.96 -10.54
CA SER A 77 0.77 7.41 -10.70
C SER A 77 0.40 7.71 -12.16
N GLU A 78 1.33 8.23 -12.96
CA GLU A 78 1.13 8.48 -14.40
C GLU A 78 0.81 7.20 -15.18
N TYR A 79 1.29 6.05 -14.71
CA TYR A 79 1.06 4.73 -15.33
C TYR A 79 0.06 3.87 -14.54
N GLY A 80 -0.64 4.42 -13.54
CA GLY A 80 -1.56 3.67 -12.69
C GLY A 80 -0.87 2.58 -11.85
N LEU A 81 0.38 2.80 -11.46
CA LEU A 81 1.21 1.94 -10.61
C LEU A 81 1.35 2.56 -9.22
N VAL A 82 1.78 1.73 -8.27
CA VAL A 82 2.06 2.12 -6.88
C VAL A 82 3.51 1.73 -6.55
N VAL A 83 4.14 2.52 -5.71
CA VAL A 83 5.46 2.21 -5.17
C VAL A 83 5.32 1.20 -4.03
N ASP A 84 6.04 0.10 -4.12
CA ASP A 84 6.17 -0.84 -3.01
C ASP A 84 7.16 -0.27 -1.98
N ASN A 85 6.65 0.04 -0.77
CA ASN A 85 7.44 0.69 0.28
C ASN A 85 8.57 -0.20 0.81
N GLU A 86 8.36 -1.51 0.88
CA GLU A 86 9.36 -2.46 1.39
C GLU A 86 10.48 -2.60 0.37
N VAL A 87 10.12 -2.80 -0.90
CA VAL A 87 11.10 -2.90 -2.00
C VAL A 87 11.83 -1.58 -2.22
N PHE A 88 11.14 -0.43 -2.07
CA PHE A 88 11.78 0.87 -2.11
C PHE A 88 12.81 1.05 -0.99
N LYS A 89 12.51 0.58 0.23
CA LYS A 89 13.46 0.60 1.34
C LYS A 89 14.70 -0.23 1.01
N GLU A 90 14.54 -1.43 0.46
CA GLU A 90 15.67 -2.26 0.03
C GLU A 90 16.47 -1.64 -1.12
N TYR A 91 15.79 -1.05 -2.10
CA TYR A 91 16.41 -0.30 -3.19
C TYR A 91 17.22 0.88 -2.67
N SER A 92 16.68 1.62 -1.70
CA SER A 92 17.35 2.75 -1.08
C SER A 92 18.65 2.37 -0.35
N LEU A 93 18.75 1.12 0.09
CA LEU A 93 19.91 0.50 0.72
C LEU A 93 20.84 -0.20 -0.28
N GLY A 94 20.54 -0.16 -1.59
CA GLY A 94 21.33 -0.79 -2.65
C GLY A 94 21.16 -2.31 -2.76
N ARG A 95 20.15 -2.90 -2.11
CA ARG A 95 19.96 -4.36 -2.02
C ARG A 95 19.02 -4.94 -3.07
N SER A 96 18.26 -4.10 -3.76
CA SER A 96 17.23 -4.53 -4.72
C SER A 96 17.24 -3.64 -5.97
N PRO A 97 16.98 -4.15 -7.19
CA PRO A 97 16.93 -3.34 -8.39
C PRO A 97 15.65 -2.49 -8.49
N LEU A 98 15.75 -1.31 -9.10
CA LEU A 98 14.66 -0.32 -9.22
C LEU A 98 13.38 -0.89 -9.88
N VAL A 99 13.51 -1.85 -10.79
CA VAL A 99 12.37 -2.42 -11.55
C VAL A 99 11.33 -3.12 -10.69
N LYS A 100 11.70 -3.58 -9.48
CA LYS A 100 10.76 -4.23 -8.55
C LYS A 100 9.98 -3.26 -7.67
N VAL A 101 10.33 -1.97 -7.70
CA VAL A 101 9.73 -0.94 -6.85
C VAL A 101 8.31 -0.58 -7.31
N PHE A 102 7.98 -0.76 -8.58
CA PHE A 102 6.66 -0.48 -9.10
C PHE A 102 5.78 -1.73 -9.12
N LYS A 103 4.56 -1.62 -8.57
CA LYS A 103 3.54 -2.67 -8.62
C LYS A 103 2.21 -2.14 -9.12
N LYS A 104 1.40 -3.02 -9.72
CA LYS A 104 0.00 -2.69 -9.98
C LYS A 104 -0.79 -2.65 -8.65
N PRO A 105 -1.73 -1.71 -8.47
CA PRO A 105 -2.36 -1.39 -7.19
C PRO A 105 -3.18 -2.45 -6.44
N ASN A 106 -3.02 -3.78 -6.55
CA ASN A 106 -4.03 -4.75 -6.07
C ASN A 106 -5.47 -4.43 -6.56
N VAL A 107 -6.36 -5.40 -6.57
CA VAL A 107 -7.78 -5.09 -6.74
C VAL A 107 -8.36 -5.14 -5.35
N ASP A 108 -9.17 -4.15 -5.03
CA ASP A 108 -9.96 -4.15 -3.82
C ASP A 108 -10.97 -5.29 -3.94
N LEU A 109 -10.62 -6.46 -3.41
CA LEU A 109 -11.47 -7.65 -3.46
C LEU A 109 -12.84 -7.37 -2.84
N ASP A 110 -12.90 -6.46 -1.86
CA ASP A 110 -14.12 -6.04 -1.20
C ASP A 110 -15.13 -5.41 -2.16
N LYS A 111 -14.68 -4.75 -3.24
CA LYS A 111 -15.58 -4.23 -4.29
C LYS A 111 -16.29 -5.33 -5.06
N PHE A 112 -15.67 -6.50 -5.19
CA PHE A 112 -16.24 -7.66 -5.89
C PHE A 112 -16.93 -8.62 -4.94
N ALA A 113 -16.67 -8.46 -3.65
CA ALA A 113 -17.26 -9.25 -2.60
C ALA A 113 -18.78 -8.96 -2.49
N SER A 114 -19.27 -7.79 -2.89
CA SER A 114 -20.71 -7.49 -2.93
C SER A 114 -21.54 -8.50 -3.74
N ASP A 115 -20.93 -9.18 -4.71
CA ASP A 115 -21.58 -10.21 -5.52
C ASP A 115 -21.44 -11.59 -4.84
N GLU A 116 -22.55 -12.10 -4.31
CA GLU A 116 -22.63 -13.39 -3.63
C GLU A 116 -22.19 -14.55 -4.54
N TYR A 117 -22.53 -14.49 -5.82
CA TYR A 117 -22.17 -15.53 -6.78
C TYR A 117 -20.67 -15.54 -7.06
N VAL A 118 -20.05 -14.35 -7.16
CA VAL A 118 -18.59 -14.24 -7.31
C VAL A 118 -17.88 -14.80 -6.08
N ARG A 119 -18.35 -14.49 -4.87
CA ARG A 119 -17.79 -15.06 -3.63
C ARG A 119 -17.88 -16.58 -3.60
N LEU A 120 -19.05 -17.14 -3.93
CA LEU A 120 -19.25 -18.59 -4.01
C LEU A 120 -18.24 -19.25 -4.95
N VAL A 121 -18.01 -18.66 -6.12
CA VAL A 121 -17.05 -19.21 -7.08
C VAL A 121 -15.61 -19.10 -6.56
N LEU A 122 -15.25 -17.98 -5.92
CA LEU A 122 -13.92 -17.79 -5.31
C LEU A 122 -13.64 -18.83 -4.21
N ASP A 123 -14.63 -19.16 -3.38
CA ASP A 123 -14.50 -20.17 -2.33
C ASP A 123 -14.30 -21.57 -2.91
N LEU A 124 -15.02 -21.91 -3.99
CA LEU A 124 -14.85 -23.17 -4.70
C LEU A 124 -13.47 -23.26 -5.38
N MET A 125 -12.96 -22.15 -5.92
CA MET A 125 -11.66 -22.11 -6.59
C MET A 125 -10.50 -22.56 -5.70
N VAL A 126 -10.61 -22.45 -4.37
CA VAL A 126 -9.57 -22.91 -3.41
C VAL A 126 -9.23 -24.39 -3.61
N LYS A 127 -10.21 -25.21 -4.02
CA LYS A 127 -10.04 -26.65 -4.27
C LYS A 127 -9.26 -26.97 -5.55
N TYR A 128 -9.06 -25.97 -6.43
CA TYR A 128 -8.44 -26.13 -7.74
C TYR A 128 -7.11 -25.39 -7.80
N PRO A 129 -5.96 -26.03 -7.48
CA PRO A 129 -4.67 -25.35 -7.30
C PRO A 129 -4.24 -24.49 -8.50
N ARG A 130 -4.53 -24.93 -9.73
CA ARG A 130 -4.19 -24.20 -10.97
C ARG A 130 -4.91 -22.85 -11.09
N LEU A 131 -6.10 -22.75 -10.51
CA LEU A 131 -6.94 -21.56 -10.48
C LEU A 131 -6.65 -20.74 -9.20
N ALA A 132 -6.49 -21.40 -8.06
CA ALA A 132 -6.19 -20.79 -6.76
C ALA A 132 -4.82 -20.10 -6.69
N SER A 133 -3.82 -20.56 -7.45
CA SER A 133 -2.48 -19.97 -7.44
C SER A 133 -2.40 -18.62 -8.19
N ARG A 134 -3.50 -18.15 -8.77
CA ARG A 134 -3.54 -16.91 -9.55
C ARG A 134 -3.59 -15.69 -8.64
N THR A 135 -3.23 -14.53 -9.19
CA THR A 135 -3.38 -13.26 -8.47
C THR A 135 -4.85 -12.97 -8.20
N ASP A 136 -5.14 -12.19 -7.18
CA ASP A 136 -6.52 -11.88 -6.75
C ASP A 136 -7.37 -11.32 -7.90
N ARG A 137 -6.81 -10.41 -8.71
CA ARG A 137 -7.49 -9.88 -9.90
C ARG A 137 -7.84 -10.97 -10.91
N ALA A 138 -6.92 -11.92 -11.12
CA ALA A 138 -7.13 -13.03 -12.02
C ALA A 138 -8.14 -14.02 -11.44
N LYS A 139 -8.19 -14.21 -10.11
CA LYS A 139 -9.24 -15.03 -9.48
C LYS A 139 -10.63 -14.44 -9.68
N VAL A 140 -10.78 -13.13 -9.46
CA VAL A 140 -12.04 -12.42 -9.75
C VAL A 140 -12.41 -12.55 -11.23
N ALA A 141 -11.44 -12.39 -12.14
CA ALA A 141 -11.69 -12.59 -13.58
C ALA A 141 -12.17 -14.01 -13.88
N LEU A 142 -11.52 -15.03 -13.32
CA LEU A 142 -11.89 -16.44 -13.48
C LEU A 142 -13.31 -16.69 -12.96
N ALA A 143 -13.67 -16.13 -11.81
CA ALA A 143 -15.00 -16.23 -11.24
C ALA A 143 -16.08 -15.64 -12.16
N LYS A 144 -15.89 -14.40 -12.62
CA LYS A 144 -16.82 -13.76 -13.57
C LYS A 144 -16.93 -14.52 -14.89
N ILE A 145 -15.81 -15.01 -15.42
CA ILE A 145 -15.81 -15.82 -16.64
C ILE A 145 -16.61 -17.12 -16.46
N ALA A 146 -16.43 -17.81 -15.33
CA ALA A 146 -17.17 -19.02 -15.03
C ALA A 146 -18.67 -18.78 -14.95
N LEU A 147 -19.09 -17.68 -14.30
CA LEU A 147 -20.50 -17.29 -14.23
C LEU A 147 -21.07 -16.98 -15.61
N SER A 148 -20.43 -16.13 -16.41
CA SER A 148 -20.90 -15.82 -17.77
C SER A 148 -20.98 -17.06 -18.66
N SER A 149 -20.02 -17.98 -18.53
CA SER A 149 -20.00 -19.24 -19.31
C SER A 149 -21.12 -20.21 -18.90
N LEU A 150 -21.66 -20.09 -17.69
CA LEU A 150 -22.75 -20.94 -17.19
C LEU A 150 -24.13 -20.31 -17.42
N LEU A 151 -24.20 -18.98 -17.45
CA LEU A 151 -25.41 -18.22 -17.74
C LEU A 151 -25.64 -18.00 -19.25
N ASP A 152 -24.77 -18.56 -20.09
CA ASP A 152 -24.77 -18.39 -21.55
C ASP A 152 -24.73 -16.91 -21.98
N GLU A 153 -24.08 -16.07 -21.17
CA GLU A 153 -23.87 -14.66 -21.44
C GLU A 153 -22.59 -14.45 -22.26
N GLU A 154 -22.64 -13.54 -23.23
CA GLU A 154 -21.43 -13.15 -23.96
C GLU A 154 -20.41 -12.49 -23.03
N LEU A 155 -19.18 -13.04 -23.02
CA LEU A 155 -18.09 -12.47 -22.25
C LEU A 155 -17.63 -11.14 -22.86
N ASP A 156 -17.97 -10.03 -22.22
CA ASP A 156 -17.40 -8.72 -22.56
C ASP A 156 -15.96 -8.60 -22.04
N VAL A 157 -15.01 -9.04 -22.86
CA VAL A 157 -13.56 -8.99 -22.60
C VAL A 157 -13.08 -7.55 -22.35
N LYS A 158 -13.65 -6.55 -23.04
CA LYS A 158 -13.23 -5.15 -22.91
C LYS A 158 -13.67 -4.57 -21.59
N LYS A 159 -14.90 -4.82 -21.18
CA LYS A 159 -15.43 -4.41 -19.88
C LYS A 159 -14.60 -5.03 -18.75
N LEU A 160 -14.36 -6.34 -18.80
CA LEU A 160 -13.59 -7.05 -17.79
C LEU A 160 -12.11 -6.58 -17.73
N SER A 161 -11.53 -6.26 -18.88
CA SER A 161 -10.18 -5.68 -19.01
C SER A 161 -10.05 -4.36 -18.28
N ARG A 162 -10.99 -3.44 -18.50
CA ARG A 162 -11.03 -2.12 -17.86
C ARG A 162 -11.30 -2.24 -16.36
N GLU A 163 -12.27 -3.05 -15.98
CA GLU A 163 -12.70 -3.24 -14.60
C GLU A 163 -11.57 -3.81 -13.71
N LEU A 164 -10.85 -4.80 -14.21
CA LEU A 164 -9.80 -5.49 -13.43
C LEU A 164 -8.38 -4.99 -13.74
N ASN A 165 -8.23 -4.09 -14.71
CA ASN A 165 -6.94 -3.58 -15.20
C ASN A 165 -6.00 -4.74 -15.59
N ILE A 166 -6.53 -5.67 -16.38
CA ILE A 166 -5.86 -6.86 -16.93
C ILE A 166 -5.90 -6.76 -18.46
N SER A 167 -4.83 -7.15 -19.15
CA SER A 167 -4.83 -7.13 -20.62
C SER A 167 -5.85 -8.10 -21.20
N GLU A 168 -6.46 -7.74 -22.33
CA GLU A 168 -7.44 -8.61 -23.02
C GLU A 168 -6.85 -9.98 -23.38
N VAL A 169 -5.57 -10.02 -23.76
CA VAL A 169 -4.86 -11.28 -24.03
C VAL A 169 -4.80 -12.16 -22.80
N HIS A 170 -4.57 -11.59 -21.62
CA HIS A 170 -4.56 -12.36 -20.37
C HIS A 170 -5.96 -12.85 -20.02
N ILE A 171 -7.01 -12.04 -20.20
CA ILE A 171 -8.40 -12.49 -20.03
C ILE A 171 -8.72 -13.68 -20.95
N ARG A 172 -8.34 -13.62 -22.23
CA ARG A 172 -8.53 -14.75 -23.16
C ARG A 172 -7.78 -16.01 -22.71
N ARG A 173 -6.61 -15.88 -22.09
CA ARG A 173 -5.88 -17.02 -21.50
C ARG A 173 -6.60 -17.57 -20.28
N LEU A 174 -7.15 -16.71 -19.42
CA LEU A 174 -7.96 -17.12 -18.27
C LEU A 174 -9.23 -17.85 -18.71
N TYR A 175 -9.89 -17.37 -19.77
CA TYR A 175 -11.04 -18.05 -20.36
C TYR A 175 -10.71 -19.49 -20.75
N LYS A 176 -9.61 -19.70 -21.48
CA LYS A 176 -9.17 -21.06 -21.84
C LYS A 176 -8.88 -21.92 -20.61
N ALA A 177 -8.32 -21.34 -19.55
CA ALA A 177 -8.05 -22.07 -18.31
C ALA A 177 -9.34 -22.53 -17.61
N VAL A 178 -10.36 -21.67 -17.53
CA VAL A 178 -11.67 -22.04 -16.96
C VAL A 178 -12.33 -23.14 -17.77
N VAL A 179 -12.43 -22.96 -19.09
CA VAL A 179 -13.11 -23.92 -19.97
C VAL A 179 -12.41 -25.28 -19.97
N SER A 180 -11.09 -25.31 -19.78
CA SER A 180 -10.35 -26.56 -19.65
C SER A 180 -10.58 -27.30 -18.33
N GLU A 181 -11.08 -26.64 -17.30
CA GLU A 181 -11.35 -27.22 -15.98
C GLU A 181 -12.84 -27.54 -15.82
N PHE A 182 -13.29 -28.58 -16.54
CA PHE A 182 -14.70 -29.01 -16.53
C PHE A 182 -15.23 -29.35 -15.13
N GLY A 183 -14.39 -29.97 -14.29
CA GLY A 183 -14.78 -30.34 -12.93
C GLY A 183 -15.12 -29.10 -12.08
N PHE A 184 -14.38 -28.01 -12.25
CA PHE A 184 -14.66 -26.75 -11.58
C PHE A 184 -15.99 -26.14 -12.05
N LEU A 185 -16.21 -26.08 -13.37
CA LEU A 185 -17.47 -25.56 -13.92
C LEU A 185 -18.69 -26.36 -13.49
N ASP A 186 -18.59 -27.69 -13.40
CA ASP A 186 -19.67 -28.55 -12.93
C ASP A 186 -19.98 -28.32 -11.44
N GLU A 187 -18.95 -28.17 -10.60
CA GLU A 187 -19.13 -27.88 -9.17
C GLU A 187 -19.76 -26.49 -8.94
N VAL A 188 -19.34 -25.49 -9.72
CA VAL A 188 -19.97 -24.15 -9.72
C VAL A 188 -21.43 -24.26 -10.15
N ARG A 189 -21.73 -24.95 -11.26
CA ARG A 189 -23.11 -25.13 -11.75
C ARG A 189 -24.01 -25.76 -10.68
N LYS A 190 -23.57 -26.85 -10.06
CA LYS A 190 -24.31 -27.52 -8.97
C LYS A 190 -24.56 -26.60 -7.79
N SER A 191 -23.56 -25.81 -7.41
CA SER A 191 -23.66 -24.88 -6.30
C SER A 191 -24.63 -23.73 -6.60
N LEU A 192 -24.60 -23.18 -7.81
CA LEU A 192 -25.54 -22.15 -8.28
C LEU A 192 -26.98 -22.66 -8.26
N LEU A 193 -27.24 -23.86 -8.81
CA LEU A 193 -28.58 -24.47 -8.80
C LEU A 193 -29.12 -24.64 -7.38
N ASN A 194 -28.26 -25.03 -6.42
CA ASN A 194 -28.63 -25.14 -5.02
C ASN A 194 -28.96 -23.79 -4.38
N SER A 195 -28.25 -22.72 -4.74
CA SER A 195 -28.54 -21.35 -4.28
C SER A 195 -29.88 -20.86 -4.82
N PHE A 196 -30.13 -20.99 -6.13
CA PHE A 196 -31.43 -20.65 -6.73
C PHE A 196 -32.60 -21.43 -6.12
N ALA A 197 -32.39 -22.73 -5.84
CA ALA A 197 -33.41 -23.56 -5.21
C ALA A 197 -33.73 -23.15 -3.76
N LYS A 198 -32.81 -22.47 -3.06
CA LYS A 198 -33.06 -21.91 -1.72
C LYS A 198 -33.84 -20.60 -1.81
N GLU A 199 -33.52 -19.73 -2.75
CA GLU A 199 -34.23 -18.46 -2.96
C GLU A 199 -35.72 -18.69 -3.26
N VAL A 200 -36.05 -19.63 -4.14
CA VAL A 200 -37.45 -19.94 -4.49
C VAL A 200 -38.26 -20.43 -3.29
N ARG A 201 -37.65 -21.20 -2.37
CA ARG A 201 -38.35 -21.68 -1.16
C ARG A 201 -38.64 -20.57 -0.15
N TYR A 202 -37.78 -19.55 -0.08
CA TYR A 202 -37.96 -18.41 0.81
C TYR A 202 -39.04 -17.43 0.33
N VAL A 203 -39.25 -17.29 -0.97
CA VAL A 203 -40.30 -16.43 -1.54
C VAL A 203 -41.69 -17.08 -1.47
N SER A 204 -41.75 -18.40 -1.25
CA SER A 204 -42.99 -19.20 -1.20
C SER A 204 -43.53 -19.43 0.22
N SER A 205 -42.90 -18.83 1.23
CA SER A 205 -43.26 -18.93 2.65
C SER A 205 -43.67 -17.56 3.19
#